data_AF-A0A5E4VF37-F1
#
_entry.id   AF-A0A5E4VF37-F1
#
_cell.length_a   1.000
_cell.length_b   1.000
_cell.length_c   1.000
_cell.angle_alpha   90.00
_cell.angle_beta   90.00
_cell.angle_gamma   90.00
#
_symmetry.space_group_name_H-M   'P 1'
#
loop_
_entity.id
_entity.type
_entity.pdbx_description
1 polymer ?
#
loop_
_entity_poly.entity_id
_entity_poly.type
_entity_poly.pdbx_seq_one_letter_code
_entity_poly.pdbx_strand_id
1 'polypeptide(L)'
;MRRKVHYVIEPQYLWGNIAEMARIQDSELLKTLQRGLSYIETEPFASTFRGLFSEINLASDKLGKTYTKRNARPCKIIKEIADGLSQFSTDSDTLGDAYEYLSGRFAAGSGKKAGEFYTPQPISTILSAIVTLDGQEPATGQRAQAATRS
;
A
#
# COMPACT_ATOMS: atom_id res chain seq x y z
N MET A 1 17.40 16.41 -7.25
CA MET A 1 16.03 16.93 -7.42
C MET A 1 15.02 15.79 -7.26
N ARG A 2 14.22 15.75 -6.19
CA ARG A 2 13.08 14.81 -6.09
C ARG A 2 12.00 15.29 -7.07
N ARG A 3 11.74 14.55 -8.16
CA ARG A 3 10.56 14.81 -9.01
C ARG A 3 9.33 14.60 -8.14
N LYS A 4 8.51 15.65 -7.94
CA LYS A 4 7.19 15.47 -7.34
C LYS A 4 6.40 14.57 -8.29
N VAL A 5 6.05 13.37 -7.84
CA VAL A 5 5.22 12.45 -8.60
C VAL A 5 3.80 12.97 -8.46
N HIS A 6 3.35 13.75 -9.43
CA HIS A 6 1.97 14.16 -9.53
C HIS A 6 1.22 13.09 -10.30
N TYR A 7 0.22 12.48 -9.66
CA TYR A 7 -0.71 11.57 -10.32
C TYR A 7 -2.11 12.17 -10.31
N VAL A 8 -2.85 11.90 -11.37
CA VAL A 8 -4.22 12.36 -11.59
C VAL A 8 -5.09 11.11 -11.77
N ILE A 9 -5.89 10.84 -10.76
CA ILE A 9 -6.85 9.74 -10.77
C ILE A 9 -8.22 10.30 -11.17
N GLU A 10 -8.86 9.70 -12.16
CA GLU A 10 -10.21 10.09 -12.54
C GLU A 10 -11.17 9.95 -11.34
N PRO A 11 -12.15 10.85 -11.16
CA PRO A 11 -13.03 10.85 -10.00
C PRO A 11 -13.72 9.50 -9.73
N GLN A 12 -14.07 8.78 -10.79
CA GLN A 12 -14.70 7.46 -10.73
C GLN A 12 -13.80 6.34 -10.16
N TYR A 13 -12.48 6.53 -10.16
CA TYR A 13 -11.51 5.57 -9.61
C TYR A 13 -10.97 5.99 -8.23
N LEU A 14 -11.41 7.14 -7.69
CA LEU A 14 -11.03 7.57 -6.36
C LEU A 14 -11.61 6.63 -5.29
N TRP A 15 -10.87 6.45 -4.19
CA TRP A 15 -11.29 5.64 -3.04
C TRP A 15 -12.69 6.00 -2.56
N GLY A 16 -13.02 7.28 -2.43
CA GLY A 16 -14.34 7.72 -1.98
C GLY A 16 -15.48 7.21 -2.86
N ASN A 17 -15.30 7.22 -4.19
CA ASN A 17 -16.30 6.69 -5.12
C ASN A 17 -16.42 5.16 -5.00
N ILE A 18 -15.28 4.46 -4.95
CA ILE A 18 -15.24 2.99 -4.82
C ILE A 18 -15.85 2.54 -3.49
N ALA A 19 -15.58 3.25 -2.40
CA ALA A 19 -16.15 2.99 -1.08
C ALA A 19 -17.67 3.22 -1.07
N GLU A 20 -18.16 4.26 -1.74
CA GLU A 20 -19.59 4.51 -1.88
C GLU A 20 -20.28 3.41 -2.70
N MET A 21 -19.69 3.02 -3.84
CA MET A 21 -20.18 1.89 -4.65
C MET A 21 -20.24 0.59 -3.81
N ALA A 22 -19.26 0.36 -2.93
CA ALA A 22 -19.26 -0.79 -2.03
C ALA A 22 -20.38 -0.70 -0.98
N ARG A 23 -20.59 0.49 -0.41
CA ARG A 23 -21.64 0.76 0.59
C ARG A 23 -23.03 0.46 0.05
N ILE A 24 -23.32 0.85 -1.19
CA ILE A 24 -24.61 0.61 -1.86
C ILE A 24 -24.68 -0.75 -2.58
N GLN A 25 -23.62 -1.56 -2.50
CA GLN A 25 -23.50 -2.86 -3.20
C GLN A 25 -23.71 -2.76 -4.72
N ASP A 26 -23.13 -1.74 -5.35
CA ASP A 26 -23.24 -1.49 -6.78
C ASP A 26 -22.77 -2.71 -7.60
N SER A 27 -23.56 -3.12 -8.59
CA SER A 27 -23.25 -4.24 -9.49
C SER A 27 -22.04 -3.99 -10.40
N GLU A 28 -21.65 -2.75 -10.63
CA GLU A 28 -20.53 -2.36 -11.49
C GLU A 28 -19.23 -2.10 -10.71
N LEU A 29 -19.22 -2.30 -9.38
CA LEU A 29 -18.03 -2.09 -8.56
C LEU A 29 -16.85 -2.90 -9.07
N LEU A 30 -17.03 -4.19 -9.35
CA LEU A 30 -15.95 -5.08 -9.77
C LEU A 30 -15.29 -4.60 -11.07
N LYS A 31 -16.08 -4.23 -12.07
CA LYS A 31 -15.57 -3.68 -13.33
C LYS A 31 -14.90 -2.33 -13.14
N THR A 32 -15.46 -1.47 -12.30
CA THR A 32 -14.90 -0.14 -12.03
C THR A 32 -13.58 -0.24 -11.28
N LEU A 33 -13.48 -1.15 -10.31
CA LEU A 33 -12.25 -1.48 -9.62
C LEU A 33 -11.19 -2.04 -10.59
N GLN A 34 -11.55 -3.00 -11.44
CA GLN A 34 -10.65 -3.54 -12.45
C GLN A 34 -10.11 -2.45 -13.39
N ARG A 35 -11.00 -1.59 -13.91
CA ARG A 35 -10.61 -0.46 -14.76
C ARG A 35 -9.72 0.54 -14.01
N GLY A 36 -10.00 0.82 -12.74
CA GLY A 36 -9.20 1.72 -11.92
C GLY A 36 -7.79 1.19 -11.66
N LEU A 37 -7.65 -0.11 -11.33
CA LEU A 37 -6.34 -0.74 -11.18
C LEU A 37 -5.56 -0.69 -12.49
N SER A 38 -6.17 -1.06 -13.61
CA SER A 38 -5.53 -0.96 -14.92
C SER A 38 -5.16 0.48 -15.28
N TYR A 39 -6.02 1.45 -15.01
CA TYR A 39 -5.77 2.87 -15.25
C TYR A 39 -4.51 3.37 -14.55
N ILE A 40 -4.29 2.95 -13.30
CA ILE A 40 -3.09 3.30 -12.51
C ILE A 40 -1.81 2.67 -13.09
N GLU A 41 -1.89 1.49 -13.71
CA GLU A 41 -0.72 0.83 -14.31
C GLU A 41 -0.42 1.28 -15.74
N THR A 42 -1.41 1.86 -16.42
CA THR A 42 -1.28 2.33 -17.81
C THR A 42 -0.75 3.77 -17.88
N GLU A 43 -0.53 4.25 -19.10
CA GLU A 43 -0.12 5.64 -19.34
C GLU A 43 -1.15 6.62 -18.77
N PRO A 44 -0.74 7.70 -18.06
CA PRO A 44 0.62 8.27 -17.97
C PRO A 44 1.47 7.76 -16.78
N PHE A 45 0.99 6.79 -16.01
CA PHE A 45 1.58 6.32 -14.76
C PHE A 45 2.48 5.08 -14.90
N ALA A 46 2.50 4.49 -16.10
CA ALA A 46 3.18 3.24 -16.39
C ALA A 46 4.68 3.24 -16.06
N SER A 47 5.38 4.38 -16.16
CA SER A 47 6.81 4.44 -15.80
C SER A 47 7.09 4.16 -14.32
N THR A 48 6.08 4.29 -13.46
CA THR A 48 6.21 4.17 -12.00
C THR A 48 5.41 3.01 -11.43
N PHE A 49 4.23 2.73 -11.99
CA PHE A 49 3.27 1.80 -11.40
C PHE A 49 3.00 0.54 -12.24
N ARG A 50 3.71 0.36 -13.36
CA ARG A 50 3.55 -0.85 -14.19
C ARG A 50 3.84 -2.11 -13.38
N GLY A 51 2.86 -3.01 -13.33
CA GLY A 51 2.95 -4.30 -12.64
C GLY A 51 2.69 -4.23 -11.13
N LEU A 52 2.25 -3.10 -10.59
CA LEU A 52 1.92 -2.96 -9.17
C LEU A 52 0.79 -3.91 -8.73
N PHE A 53 -0.16 -4.20 -9.61
CA PHE A 53 -1.35 -4.99 -9.34
C PHE A 53 -1.39 -6.32 -10.10
N SER A 54 -0.26 -6.76 -10.68
CA SER A 54 -0.18 -8.01 -11.48
C SER A 54 -0.63 -9.25 -10.72
N GLU A 55 -0.41 -9.27 -9.41
CA GLU A 55 -0.78 -10.39 -8.53
C GLU A 55 -2.27 -10.40 -8.15
N ILE A 56 -3.01 -9.33 -8.45
CA ILE A 56 -4.42 -9.20 -8.06
C ILE A 56 -5.31 -9.81 -9.16
N ASN A 57 -5.77 -11.04 -8.94
CA ASN A 57 -6.73 -11.69 -9.83
C ASN A 57 -8.19 -11.51 -9.36
N LEU A 58 -8.82 -10.42 -9.79
CA LEU A 58 -10.25 -10.13 -9.53
C LEU A 58 -11.22 -11.02 -10.32
N ALA A 59 -10.74 -11.78 -11.30
CA ALA A 59 -11.56 -12.73 -12.07
C ALA A 59 -11.63 -14.13 -11.44
N SER A 60 -10.86 -14.39 -10.37
CA SER A 60 -10.72 -15.71 -9.75
C SER A 60 -12.05 -16.34 -9.30
N ASP A 61 -12.22 -17.63 -9.57
CA ASP A 61 -13.35 -18.43 -9.08
C ASP A 61 -13.41 -18.51 -7.54
N LYS A 62 -12.29 -18.25 -6.86
CA LYS A 62 -12.24 -18.14 -5.39
C LYS A 62 -13.08 -16.97 -4.87
N LEU A 63 -13.30 -15.94 -5.70
CA LEU A 63 -14.18 -14.82 -5.37
C LEU A 63 -15.65 -15.16 -5.60
N GLY A 64 -15.95 -16.11 -6.49
CA GLY A 64 -17.30 -16.59 -6.77
C GLY A 64 -17.44 -17.15 -8.20
N LYS A 65 -18.43 -18.01 -8.42
CA LYS A 65 -18.65 -18.64 -9.74
C LYS A 65 -19.44 -17.76 -10.73
N THR A 66 -20.21 -16.80 -10.23
CA THR A 66 -21.00 -15.87 -11.06
C THR A 66 -20.51 -14.45 -10.85
N TYR A 67 -20.72 -13.58 -11.83
CA TYR A 67 -20.32 -12.17 -11.73
C TYR A 67 -20.92 -11.50 -10.48
N THR A 68 -22.22 -11.70 -10.20
CA THR A 68 -22.88 -11.16 -9.01
C THR A 68 -22.22 -11.60 -7.70
N LYS A 69 -21.90 -12.90 -7.58
CA LYS A 69 -21.22 -13.43 -6.39
C LYS A 69 -19.78 -12.93 -6.29
N ARG A 70 -19.08 -12.81 -7.41
CA ARG A 70 -17.73 -12.23 -7.45
C ARG A 70 -17.75 -10.77 -7.03
N ASN A 71 -18.68 -9.96 -7.53
CA ASN A 71 -18.84 -8.55 -7.20
C ASN A 71 -19.15 -8.33 -5.71
N ALA A 72 -20.01 -9.17 -5.13
CA ALA A 72 -20.39 -9.06 -3.72
C ALA A 72 -19.19 -9.17 -2.74
N ARG A 73 -18.12 -9.90 -3.11
CA ARG A 73 -16.96 -10.08 -2.22
C ARG A 73 -16.11 -8.81 -2.08
N PRO A 74 -15.59 -8.19 -3.15
CA PRO A 74 -14.93 -6.89 -3.06
C PRO A 74 -15.82 -5.83 -2.44
N CYS A 75 -17.13 -5.78 -2.73
CA CYS A 75 -18.04 -4.85 -2.06
C CYS A 75 -17.98 -5.03 -0.54
N LYS A 76 -18.07 -6.27 -0.05
CA LYS A 76 -17.96 -6.54 1.39
C LYS A 76 -16.59 -6.13 1.93
N ILE A 77 -15.50 -6.54 1.29
CA ILE A 77 -14.13 -6.24 1.77
C ILE A 77 -13.88 -4.74 1.84
N ILE A 78 -14.21 -4.00 0.77
CA ILE A 78 -14.01 -2.55 0.69
C ILE A 78 -14.86 -1.84 1.73
N LYS A 79 -16.10 -2.29 1.96
CA LYS A 79 -16.96 -1.75 3.01
C LYS A 79 -16.34 -1.93 4.39
N GLU A 80 -15.88 -3.14 4.75
CA GLU A 80 -15.23 -3.36 6.05
C GLU A 80 -13.96 -2.53 6.21
N ILE A 81 -13.18 -2.35 5.14
CA ILE A 81 -12.00 -1.46 5.14
C ILE A 81 -12.43 -0.01 5.36
N ALA A 82 -13.46 0.47 4.67
CA ALA A 82 -13.95 1.85 4.83
C ALA A 82 -14.50 2.11 6.23
N ASP A 83 -15.30 1.17 6.76
CA ASP A 83 -15.85 1.25 8.12
C ASP A 83 -14.73 1.21 9.17
N GLY A 84 -13.72 0.36 8.97
CA GLY A 84 -12.53 0.32 9.83
C GLY A 84 -11.75 1.62 9.77
N LEU A 85 -11.40 2.10 8.57
CA LEU A 85 -10.65 3.33 8.35
C LEU A 85 -11.34 4.57 8.91
N SER A 86 -12.67 4.60 8.94
CA SER A 86 -13.43 5.72 9.54
C SER A 86 -13.19 5.89 11.04
N GLN A 87 -12.69 4.85 11.72
CA GLN A 87 -12.38 4.85 13.15
C GLN A 87 -10.94 5.29 13.43
N PHE A 88 -10.08 5.34 12.39
CA PHE A 88 -8.70 5.77 12.54
C PHE A 88 -8.60 7.29 12.37
N SER A 89 -7.66 7.90 13.11
CA SER A 89 -7.28 9.27 12.81
C SER A 89 -6.67 9.32 11.40
N THR A 90 -6.90 10.42 10.67
CA THR A 90 -6.35 10.63 9.33
C THR A 90 -4.86 11.00 9.34
N ASP A 91 -4.18 10.83 10.48
CA ASP A 91 -2.74 11.02 10.57
C ASP A 91 -2.01 9.97 9.72
N SER A 92 -1.06 10.43 8.91
CA SER A 92 -0.33 9.57 7.96
C SER A 92 0.41 8.43 8.66
N ASP A 93 0.81 8.67 9.90
CA ASP A 93 1.64 7.75 10.68
C ASP A 93 0.83 6.51 11.08
N THR A 94 -0.45 6.69 11.43
CA THR A 94 -1.31 5.56 11.85
C THR A 94 -1.60 4.60 10.70
N LEU A 95 -1.80 5.12 9.48
CA LEU A 95 -2.03 4.29 8.31
C LEU A 95 -0.75 3.55 7.87
N GLY A 96 0.41 4.21 8.02
CA GLY A 96 1.73 3.61 7.81
C GLY A 96 1.96 2.42 8.74
N ASP A 97 1.74 2.61 10.05
CA ASP A 97 1.90 1.57 11.07
C ASP A 97 0.97 0.37 10.80
N ALA A 98 -0.27 0.63 10.39
CA ALA A 98 -1.23 -0.43 10.04
C ALA A 98 -0.76 -1.25 8.82
N TYR A 99 -0.21 -0.58 7.78
CA TYR A 99 0.35 -1.26 6.62
C TYR A 99 1.58 -2.11 6.97
N GLU A 100 2.48 -1.57 7.81
CA GLU A 100 3.66 -2.29 8.26
C GLU A 100 3.29 -3.53 9.09
N TYR A 101 2.32 -3.40 9.99
CA TYR A 101 1.77 -4.50 10.75
C TYR A 101 1.24 -5.62 9.83
N LEU A 102 0.44 -5.28 8.83
CA LEU A 102 -0.09 -6.25 7.87
C LEU A 102 1.02 -6.96 7.09
N SER A 103 2.04 -6.21 6.65
CA SER A 103 3.20 -6.78 5.95
C SER A 103 3.95 -7.79 6.81
N GLY A 104 4.19 -7.46 8.09
CA GLY A 104 4.81 -8.37 9.04
C GLY A 104 3.99 -9.64 9.30
N ARG A 105 2.65 -9.52 9.40
CA ARG A 105 1.73 -10.65 9.55
C ARG A 105 1.75 -11.58 8.34
N PHE A 106 1.78 -11.03 7.13
CA PHE A 106 1.90 -11.83 5.90
C PHE A 106 3.25 -12.55 5.81
N ALA A 107 4.34 -11.87 6.18
CA ALA A 107 5.66 -12.50 6.19
C ALA A 107 5.74 -13.66 7.20
N ALA A 108 5.25 -13.46 8.42
CA ALA A 108 5.21 -14.51 9.46
C ALA A 108 4.34 -15.72 9.06
N GLY A 109 3.23 -15.47 8.35
CA GLY A 109 2.33 -16.52 7.85
C GLY A 109 2.84 -17.28 6.63
N SER A 110 3.86 -16.77 5.92
CA SER A 110 4.30 -17.33 4.63
C SER A 110 5.14 -18.61 4.74
N GLY A 111 5.61 -18.98 5.95
CA GLY A 111 6.36 -20.21 6.20
C GLY A 111 7.67 -20.34 5.40
N LYS A 112 8.18 -19.26 4.81
CA LYS A 112 9.43 -19.26 4.04
C LYS A 112 10.59 -19.65 4.95
N LYS A 113 11.44 -20.58 4.47
CA LYS A 113 12.64 -21.07 5.18
C LYS A 113 13.95 -20.48 4.65
N ALA A 114 13.91 -19.77 3.53
CA ALA A 114 15.05 -19.11 2.88
C ALA A 114 14.57 -17.95 2.00
N GLY A 115 15.46 -17.00 1.71
CA GLY A 115 15.19 -15.79 0.91
C GLY A 115 15.15 -14.51 1.76
N GLU A 116 14.58 -13.46 1.21
CA GLU A 116 14.38 -12.18 1.92
C GLU A 116 13.24 -12.31 2.95
N PHE A 117 13.51 -11.87 4.18
CA PHE A 117 12.56 -11.85 5.29
C PHE A 117 12.18 -10.42 5.63
N TYR A 118 10.95 -10.25 6.12
CA TYR A 118 10.51 -8.96 6.65
C TYR A 118 11.35 -8.59 7.88
N THR A 119 11.88 -7.37 7.91
CA THR A 119 12.68 -6.84 9.03
C THR A 119 11.74 -6.11 10.00
N PRO A 120 11.60 -6.57 11.26
CA PRO A 120 10.74 -5.91 12.23
C PRO A 120 11.16 -4.46 12.51
N GLN A 121 10.17 -3.60 12.75
CA GLN A 121 10.34 -2.17 13.02
C GLN A 121 11.42 -1.84 14.08
N PRO A 122 11.56 -2.57 15.21
CA PRO A 122 12.63 -2.30 16.18
C PRO A 122 14.03 -2.53 15.61
N ILE A 123 14.20 -3.54 14.75
CA ILE A 123 15.49 -3.84 14.11
C ILE A 123 15.84 -2.76 13.10
N SER A 124 14.87 -2.35 12.27
CA SER A 124 15.04 -1.23 11.33
C SER A 124 15.41 0.07 12.04
N THR A 125 14.79 0.34 13.21
CA THR A 125 15.09 1.52 14.03
C THR A 125 16.52 1.50 14.55
N ILE A 126 16.98 0.37 15.09
CA ILE A 126 18.35 0.20 15.58
C ILE A 126 19.35 0.37 14.43
N LEU A 127 19.11 -0.29 13.29
CA LEU A 127 20.00 -0.21 12.12
C LEU A 127 20.07 1.21 11.56
N SER A 128 18.93 1.92 11.49
CA SER A 128 18.89 3.33 11.09
C SER A 128 19.71 4.20 12.04
N ALA A 129 19.53 4.02 13.35
CA ALA A 129 20.30 4.75 14.36
C ALA A 129 21.81 4.50 14.21
N ILE A 130 22.22 3.24 14.01
CA ILE A 130 23.63 2.87 13.79
C ILE A 130 24.19 3.57 12.55
N VAL A 131 23.47 3.56 11.43
CA VAL A 131 23.92 4.18 10.16
C VAL A 131 24.06 5.70 10.27
N THR A 132 23.33 6.35 11.19
CA THR A 132 23.44 7.80 11.42
C THR A 132 24.64 8.21 12.28
N LEU A 133 25.31 7.26 12.94
CA LEU A 133 26.54 7.53 13.70
C LEU A 133 27.74 7.71 12.77
N ASP A 134 28.78 8.40 13.26
CA ASP A 134 30.04 8.44 12.51
C ASP A 134 30.70 7.05 12.48
N GLY A 135 30.94 6.53 11.27
CA GLY A 135 31.50 5.19 11.08
C GLY A 135 32.99 5.06 11.46
N GLN A 136 33.70 6.16 11.69
CA GLN A 136 35.09 6.17 12.18
C GLN A 136 35.14 6.35 13.69
N GLU A 137 34.26 7.18 14.27
CA GLU A 137 34.18 7.39 15.72
C GLU A 137 32.73 7.43 16.24
N PRO A 138 32.08 6.27 16.46
CA PRO A 138 30.68 6.21 16.90
C PRO A 138 30.41 6.88 18.25
N ALA A 139 31.44 6.99 19.09
CA ALA A 139 31.38 7.65 20.40
C ALA A 139 31.19 9.19 20.30
N THR A 140 31.49 9.78 19.13
CA THR A 140 31.34 11.23 18.90
C THR A 140 29.90 11.63 18.54
N GLY A 141 28.99 10.65 18.41
CA GLY A 141 27.57 10.87 18.17
C GLY A 141 27.20 10.89 16.69
N GLN A 142 26.07 11.52 16.38
CA GLN A 142 25.57 11.62 15.01
C GLN A 142 26.53 12.46 14.15
N ARG A 143 26.69 12.06 12.90
CA ARG A 143 27.46 12.85 11.93
C ARG A 143 26.89 14.26 11.83
N ALA A 144 27.70 15.27 12.12
CA ALA A 144 27.36 16.64 11.76
C ALA A 144 27.21 16.68 10.24
N GLN A 145 25.99 16.90 9.74
CA GLN A 145 25.80 17.17 8.31
C GLN A 145 26.72 18.33 7.95
N ALA A 146 27.60 18.12 6.98
CA ALA A 146 28.38 19.19 6.38
C ALA A 146 27.39 20.17 5.73
N ALA A 147 26.94 21.16 6.51
CA ALA A 147 26.32 22.37 6.03
C ALA A 147 27.40 23.21 5.35
N THR A 148 27.92 22.76 4.21
CA THR A 148 28.71 23.61 3.31
C THR A 148 28.70 23.08 1.89
N ARG A 149 28.52 24.02 0.96
CA ARG A 149 28.70 24.01 -0.51
C ARG A 149 27.35 23.96 -1.26
N SER A 150 26.73 25.12 -1.48
CA SER A 150 26.96 26.10 -2.57
C SER A 150 26.55 25.56 -3.93
#